data_AF-A0A7X1X186-F1
#
_entry.id   AF-A0A7X1X186-F1
#
_cell.length_a   1.000
_cell.length_b   1.000
_cell.length_c   1.000
_cell.angle_alpha   90.00
_cell.angle_beta   90.00
_cell.angle_gamma   90.00
#
_symmetry.space_group_name_H-M   'P 1'
#
loop_
_entity.id
_entity.type
_entity.pdbx_description
1 polymer ?
#
loop_
_entity_poly.entity_id
_entity_poly.type
_entity_poly.pdbx_seq_one_letter_code
_entity_poly.pdbx_strand_id
1 'polypeptide(L)'
;AYNQLQSAAKQLYNRSITFYETAAKRNGKPLSPTRVQMRWVGQVKYQEGEGWVELHWWPALLPHLTGLRKNFTSYQLQQASALRSIYSWRLLELLTRFEDTGWLEISIEDFAQSMDATEKQQENFAAIRRKIIEPAVKELTTKDGWMIQWRPVKKGRKVGALRFDFKRNDQLALAL
;
A
#
# COMPACT_ATOMS: atom_id res chain seq x y z
N ALA A 1 -17.17 4.71 12.97
CA ALA A 1 -16.48 3.41 12.86
C ALA A 1 -17.40 2.33 12.28
N TYR A 2 -18.57 2.10 12.87
CA TYR A 2 -19.50 1.05 12.45
C TYR A 2 -19.86 1.01 10.95
N ASN A 3 -20.38 2.11 10.40
CA ASN A 3 -20.73 2.19 8.97
C ASN A 3 -19.52 2.00 8.04
N GLN A 4 -18.32 2.38 8.48
CA GLN A 4 -17.09 2.20 7.71
C GLN A 4 -16.69 0.73 7.66
N LEU A 5 -16.85 0.01 8.78
CA LEU A 5 -16.54 -1.42 8.90
C LEU A 5 -17.51 -2.27 8.05
N GLN A 6 -18.80 -1.93 8.06
CA GLN A 6 -19.80 -2.55 7.16
C GLN A 6 -19.49 -2.28 5.68
N SER A 7 -19.20 -1.02 5.33
CA SER A 7 -18.83 -0.64 3.97
C SER A 7 -17.56 -1.34 3.49
N ALA A 8 -16.53 -1.41 4.34
CA ALA A 8 -15.27 -2.08 4.04
C ALA A 8 -15.47 -3.59 3.82
N ALA A 9 -16.24 -4.27 4.68
CA ALA A 9 -16.56 -5.68 4.53
C ALA A 9 -17.28 -5.97 3.20
N LYS A 10 -18.26 -5.12 2.83
CA LYS A 10 -18.97 -5.21 1.55
C LYS A 10 -18.03 -4.99 0.35
N GLN A 11 -17.13 -4.01 0.44
CA GLN A 11 -16.14 -3.77 -0.62
C GLN A 11 -15.19 -4.96 -0.80
N LEU A 12 -14.70 -5.54 0.30
CA LEU A 12 -13.80 -6.67 0.25
C LEU A 12 -14.46 -7.91 -0.37
N TYR A 13 -15.73 -8.17 -0.05
CA TYR A 13 -16.51 -9.23 -0.68
C TYR A 13 -16.67 -9.05 -2.20
N ASN A 14 -16.88 -7.81 -2.64
CA ASN A 14 -17.06 -7.50 -4.05
C ASN A 14 -15.75 -7.48 -4.86
N ARG A 15 -14.59 -7.44 -4.19
CA ARG A 15 -13.27 -7.48 -4.85
C ARG A 15 -12.92 -8.90 -5.28
N SER A 16 -12.10 -9.01 -6.32
CA SER A 16 -11.48 -10.27 -6.75
C SER A 16 -9.98 -10.09 -6.90
N ILE A 17 -9.24 -11.18 -6.77
CA ILE A 17 -7.83 -11.28 -7.11
C ILE A 17 -7.68 -12.17 -8.36
N THR A 18 -6.69 -11.87 -9.19
CA THR A 18 -6.39 -12.64 -10.40
C THR A 18 -4.94 -13.12 -10.34
N PHE A 19 -4.76 -14.41 -10.59
CA PHE A 19 -3.46 -15.05 -10.79
C PHE A 19 -3.36 -15.58 -12.22
N TYR A 20 -2.12 -15.72 -12.71
CA TYR A 20 -1.83 -16.32 -14.01
C TYR A 20 -0.98 -17.57 -13.79
N GLU A 21 -1.50 -18.71 -14.18
CA GLU A 21 -0.82 -20.01 -14.09
C GLU A 21 -0.30 -20.43 -15.46
N THR A 22 0.84 -21.11 -15.49
CA THR A 22 1.39 -21.66 -16.74
C THR A 22 0.46 -22.74 -17.29
N ALA A 23 -0.06 -22.53 -18.50
CA ALA A 23 -0.90 -23.52 -19.17
C ALA A 23 -0.05 -24.63 -19.82
N ALA A 24 -0.55 -25.87 -19.79
CA ALA A 24 0.07 -26.99 -20.48
C ALA A 24 0.14 -26.73 -22.00
N LYS A 25 1.10 -27.34 -22.70
CA LYS A 25 1.15 -27.27 -24.17
C LYS A 25 0.04 -28.17 -24.75
N ARG A 26 -0.70 -27.68 -25.75
CA ARG A 26 -1.61 -28.51 -26.55
C ARG A 26 -1.03 -28.66 -27.95
N ASN A 27 -0.80 -29.90 -28.40
CA ASN A 27 -0.19 -30.20 -29.69
C ASN A 27 1.15 -29.45 -29.94
N GLY A 28 2.02 -29.40 -28.92
CA GLY A 28 3.33 -28.75 -29.02
C GLY A 28 3.32 -27.22 -29.01
N LYS A 29 2.15 -26.56 -29.12
CA LYS A 29 2.03 -25.10 -29.07
C LYS A 29 1.85 -24.61 -27.63
N PRO A 30 2.54 -23.52 -27.23
CA PRO A 30 2.30 -22.89 -25.93
C PRO A 30 0.88 -22.31 -25.91
N LEU A 31 0.12 -22.66 -24.87
CA LEU A 31 -1.18 -22.03 -24.60
C LEU A 31 -0.97 -20.75 -23.80
N SER A 32 -1.89 -19.79 -23.98
CA SER A 32 -1.94 -18.61 -23.12
C SER A 32 -2.07 -19.03 -21.66
N PRO A 33 -1.46 -18.30 -20.70
CA PRO A 33 -1.57 -18.61 -19.28
C PRO A 33 -3.02 -18.75 -18.84
N THR A 34 -3.29 -19.74 -17.98
CA THR A 34 -4.59 -19.93 -17.36
C THR A 34 -4.84 -18.77 -16.41
N ARG A 35 -5.90 -18.00 -16.65
CA ARG A 35 -6.32 -16.93 -15.76
C ARG A 35 -7.18 -17.52 -14.64
N VAL A 36 -6.68 -17.48 -13.40
CA VAL A 36 -7.43 -17.90 -12.22
C VAL A 36 -7.95 -16.66 -11.50
N GLN A 37 -9.26 -16.53 -11.38
CA GLN A 37 -9.90 -15.42 -10.67
C GLN A 37 -10.67 -15.95 -9.46
N MET A 38 -10.43 -15.36 -8.30
CA MET A 38 -11.09 -15.75 -7.06
C MET A 38 -11.48 -14.53 -6.21
N ARG A 39 -12.38 -14.73 -5.26
CA ARG A 39 -12.78 -13.71 -4.28
C ARG A 39 -11.74 -13.59 -3.17
N TRP A 40 -11.71 -12.45 -2.50
CA TRP A 40 -10.92 -12.28 -1.27
C TRP A 40 -11.55 -13.04 -0.10
N VAL A 41 -12.86 -12.82 0.09
CA VAL A 41 -13.66 -13.44 1.13
C VAL A 41 -14.84 -14.17 0.47
N GLY A 42 -15.06 -15.43 0.86
CA GLY A 42 -16.17 -16.25 0.37
C GLY A 42 -17.48 -16.00 1.10
N GLN A 43 -17.41 -15.54 2.35
CA GLN A 43 -18.57 -15.20 3.16
C GLN A 43 -18.27 -13.99 4.04
N VAL A 44 -19.30 -13.16 4.25
CA VAL A 44 -19.31 -12.05 5.20
C VAL A 44 -20.56 -12.16 6.05
N LYS A 45 -20.43 -12.11 7.37
CA LYS A 45 -21.56 -11.92 8.28
C LYS A 45 -21.50 -10.53 8.88
N TYR A 46 -22.66 -9.91 8.98
CA TYR A 46 -22.86 -8.62 9.60
C TYR A 46 -24.10 -8.71 10.46
N GLN A 47 -23.97 -8.35 11.74
CA GLN A 47 -25.08 -8.28 12.66
C GLN A 47 -25.37 -6.81 12.95
N GLU A 48 -26.59 -6.38 12.64
CA GLU A 48 -27.00 -4.99 12.85
C GLU A 48 -27.06 -4.66 14.34
N GLY A 49 -26.44 -3.55 14.75
CA GLY A 49 -26.42 -3.06 16.14
C GLY A 49 -25.26 -3.59 16.99
N GLU A 50 -24.57 -4.66 16.58
CA GLU A 50 -23.59 -5.36 17.43
C GLU A 50 -22.13 -4.90 17.24
N GLY A 51 -21.85 -4.03 16.28
CA GLY A 51 -20.53 -3.40 16.17
C GLY A 51 -19.43 -4.22 15.47
N TRP A 52 -19.70 -5.45 15.00
CA TRP A 52 -18.70 -6.35 14.42
C TRP A 52 -19.09 -6.91 13.03
N VAL A 53 -18.08 -7.40 12.30
CA VAL A 53 -18.25 -8.21 11.08
C VAL A 53 -17.38 -9.46 11.18
N GLU A 54 -17.86 -10.55 10.59
CA GLU A 54 -17.10 -11.79 10.45
C GLU A 54 -16.80 -12.03 8.98
N LEU A 55 -15.53 -12.30 8.66
CA LEU A 55 -15.05 -12.51 7.31
C LEU A 55 -14.48 -13.91 7.17
N HIS A 56 -14.90 -14.63 6.13
CA HIS A 56 -14.37 -15.94 5.80
C HIS A 56 -13.51 -15.81 4.55
N TRP A 57 -12.20 -15.99 4.72
CA TRP A 57 -11.25 -15.98 3.61
C TRP A 57 -11.57 -17.09 2.61
N TRP A 58 -11.35 -16.82 1.32
CA TRP A 58 -11.43 -17.86 0.32
C TRP A 58 -10.33 -18.91 0.59
N PRO A 59 -10.64 -20.21 0.77
CA PRO A 59 -9.64 -21.20 1.19
C PRO A 59 -8.42 -21.29 0.25
N ALA A 60 -8.64 -21.18 -1.06
CA ALA A 60 -7.55 -21.20 -2.04
C ALA A 60 -6.62 -19.98 -1.95
N LEU A 61 -7.02 -18.91 -1.27
CA LEU A 61 -6.18 -17.74 -1.04
C LEU A 61 -5.18 -17.94 0.13
N LEU A 62 -5.49 -18.84 1.07
CA LEU A 62 -4.70 -19.00 2.30
C LEU A 62 -3.20 -19.29 2.05
N PRO A 63 -2.81 -20.18 1.12
CA PRO A 63 -1.39 -20.41 0.84
C PRO A 63 -0.65 -19.14 0.37
N HIS A 64 -1.34 -18.26 -0.35
CA HIS A 64 -0.78 -17.00 -0.83
C HIS A 64 -0.64 -15.98 0.30
N LEU A 65 -1.58 -15.95 1.26
CA LEU A 65 -1.49 -15.08 2.43
C LEU A 65 -0.40 -15.52 3.41
N THR A 66 -0.23 -16.83 3.61
CA THR A 66 0.73 -17.37 4.58
C THR A 66 2.14 -17.52 4.00
N GLY A 67 2.27 -17.83 2.71
CA GLY A 67 3.56 -17.93 2.01
C GLY A 67 4.31 -16.61 1.88
N LEU A 68 3.60 -15.47 1.96
CA LEU A 68 4.18 -14.12 1.95
C LEU A 68 4.74 -13.67 3.31
N ARG A 69 4.61 -14.47 4.39
CA ARG A 69 5.10 -14.09 5.73
C ARG A 69 6.57 -13.66 5.78
N LYS A 70 7.42 -14.20 4.91
CA LYS A 70 8.84 -13.82 4.84
C LYS A 70 9.08 -12.44 4.24
N ASN A 71 8.12 -11.89 3.48
CA ASN A 71 8.23 -10.64 2.74
C ASN A 71 7.20 -9.57 3.20
N PHE A 72 6.48 -9.80 4.30
CA PHE A 72 5.60 -8.76 4.83
C PHE A 72 6.39 -7.72 5.59
N THR A 73 6.10 -6.46 5.30
CA THR A 73 6.41 -5.38 6.23
C THR A 73 5.48 -5.51 7.43
N SER A 74 6.04 -5.75 8.61
CA SER A 74 5.27 -5.87 9.85
C SER A 74 4.98 -4.49 10.40
N TYR A 75 3.71 -4.08 10.45
CA TYR A 75 3.28 -2.84 11.09
C TYR A 75 2.47 -3.13 12.34
N GLN A 76 2.61 -2.27 13.36
CA GLN A 76 1.70 -2.32 14.51
C GLN A 76 0.30 -1.89 14.08
N LEU A 77 -0.73 -2.64 14.50
CA LEU A 77 -2.12 -2.40 14.10
C LEU A 77 -2.62 -0.98 14.45
N GLN A 78 -2.11 -0.39 15.53
CA GLN A 78 -2.44 0.99 15.92
C GLN A 78 -1.93 2.02 14.89
N GLN A 79 -0.70 1.84 14.42
CA GLN A 79 -0.07 2.66 13.38
C GLN A 79 -0.86 2.56 12.07
N ALA A 80 -1.22 1.33 11.69
CA ALA A 80 -2.08 1.04 10.55
C ALA A 80 -3.44 1.74 10.61
N SER A 81 -4.10 1.69 11.78
CA SER A 81 -5.45 2.24 11.93
C SER A 81 -5.55 3.77 11.85
N ALA A 82 -4.42 4.49 12.05
CA ALA A 82 -4.40 5.95 12.15
C ALA A 82 -4.32 6.67 10.79
N LEU A 83 -3.77 6.00 9.78
CA LEU A 83 -3.55 6.55 8.44
C LEU A 83 -4.84 6.52 7.61
N ARG A 84 -5.26 7.68 7.12
CA ARG A 84 -6.48 7.82 6.30
C ARG A 84 -6.20 7.95 4.82
N SER A 85 -5.03 8.43 4.43
CA SER A 85 -4.64 8.57 3.02
C SER A 85 -3.97 7.30 2.51
N ILE A 86 -4.44 6.83 1.34
CA ILE A 86 -3.79 5.73 0.61
C ILE A 86 -2.35 6.07 0.21
N TYR A 87 -2.05 7.35 0.00
CA TYR A 87 -0.69 7.80 -0.34
C TYR A 87 0.23 7.76 0.89
N SER A 88 -0.29 7.99 2.09
CA SER A 88 0.49 7.82 3.33
C SER A 88 0.88 6.36 3.51
N TRP A 89 -0.06 5.45 3.27
CA TRP A 89 0.18 4.02 3.29
C TRP A 89 1.25 3.58 2.27
N ARG A 90 1.12 4.01 1.03
CA ARG A 90 2.10 3.69 -0.02
C ARG A 90 3.47 4.27 0.27
N LEU A 91 3.53 5.50 0.77
CA LEU A 91 4.80 6.11 1.17
C LEU A 91 5.42 5.34 2.34
N LEU A 92 4.64 4.98 3.36
CA LEU A 92 5.11 4.15 4.47
C LEU A 92 5.69 2.82 3.98
N GLU A 93 4.97 2.10 3.13
CA GLU A 93 5.45 0.87 2.51
C GLU A 93 6.74 1.07 1.72
N LEU A 94 6.81 2.15 0.94
CA LEU A 94 7.97 2.47 0.14
C LEU A 94 9.19 2.77 1.02
N LEU A 95 9.05 3.58 2.09
CA LEU A 95 10.15 3.95 2.97
C LEU A 95 10.61 2.77 3.83
N THR A 96 9.68 1.95 4.34
CA THR A 96 10.02 0.85 5.24
C THR A 96 10.86 -0.25 4.53
N ARG A 97 10.74 -0.39 3.20
CA ARG A 97 11.64 -1.25 2.41
C ARG A 97 13.11 -0.83 2.47
N PHE A 98 13.38 0.42 2.83
CA PHE A 98 14.71 1.02 2.94
C PHE A 98 14.96 1.51 4.37
N GLU A 99 14.29 0.90 5.37
CA GLU A 99 14.47 1.27 6.78
C GLU A 99 15.92 1.06 7.24
N ASP A 100 16.56 -0.02 6.81
CA ASP A 100 17.94 -0.34 7.14
C ASP A 100 18.94 0.74 6.68
N THR A 101 18.66 1.43 5.58
CA THR A 101 19.52 2.52 5.08
C THR A 101 19.13 3.88 5.65
N GLY A 102 17.88 4.06 6.07
CA GLY A 102 17.33 5.35 6.55
C GLY A 102 17.16 6.39 5.46
N TRP A 103 17.26 5.99 4.18
CA TRP A 103 17.08 6.90 3.05
C TRP A 103 16.67 6.16 1.78
N LEU A 104 15.99 6.89 0.89
CA LEU A 104 15.56 6.45 -0.43
C LEU A 104 15.81 7.53 -1.46
N GLU A 105 16.46 7.19 -2.57
CA GLU A 105 16.47 8.01 -3.78
C GLU A 105 15.78 7.25 -4.91
N ILE A 106 14.80 7.88 -5.54
CA ILE A 106 13.90 7.26 -6.52
C ILE A 106 13.59 8.23 -7.66
N SER A 107 13.52 7.74 -8.90
CA SER A 107 13.10 8.57 -10.04
C SER A 107 11.69 9.11 -9.82
N ILE A 108 11.36 10.24 -10.46
CA ILE A 108 9.99 10.79 -10.33
C ILE A 108 8.96 9.85 -10.96
N GLU A 109 9.34 9.14 -12.02
CA GLU A 109 8.52 8.14 -12.70
C GLU A 109 8.24 6.92 -11.82
N ASP A 110 9.28 6.31 -11.23
CA ASP A 110 9.13 5.15 -10.34
C ASP A 110 8.38 5.51 -9.06
N PHE A 111 8.56 6.75 -8.56
CA PHE A 111 7.79 7.25 -7.43
C PHE A 111 6.30 7.37 -7.79
N ALA A 112 5.98 7.96 -8.94
CA ALA A 112 4.59 8.09 -9.39
C ALA A 112 3.92 6.72 -9.56
N GLN A 113 4.64 5.73 -10.08
CA GLN A 113 4.18 4.35 -10.18
C GLN A 113 3.98 3.72 -8.81
N SER A 114 4.95 3.85 -7.90
CA SER A 114 4.83 3.30 -6.53
C SER A 114 3.63 3.89 -5.78
N MET A 115 3.28 5.14 -6.08
CA MET A 115 2.13 5.83 -5.49
C MET A 115 0.79 5.52 -6.19
N ASP A 116 0.78 4.74 -7.28
CA ASP A 116 -0.32 4.68 -8.26
C ASP A 116 -0.93 6.08 -8.52
N ALA A 117 -0.05 7.03 -8.83
CA ALA A 117 -0.47 8.38 -9.17
C ALA A 117 -1.30 8.37 -10.45
N THR A 118 -2.45 9.05 -10.43
CA THR A 118 -3.29 9.25 -11.63
C THR A 118 -2.61 10.17 -12.64
N GLU A 119 -3.03 10.14 -13.91
CA GLU A 119 -2.51 11.03 -14.96
C GLU A 119 -2.58 12.51 -14.55
N LYS A 120 -3.70 12.93 -13.93
CA LYS A 120 -3.89 14.31 -13.41
C LYS A 120 -2.95 14.67 -12.25
N GLN A 121 -2.42 13.68 -11.54
CA GLN A 121 -1.40 13.91 -10.51
C GLN A 121 -0.01 13.97 -11.14
N GLN A 122 0.23 13.20 -12.20
CA GLN A 122 1.49 13.15 -12.93
C GLN A 122 1.70 14.31 -13.93
N GLU A 123 0.66 15.10 -14.21
CA GLU A 123 0.70 16.25 -15.14
C GLU A 123 1.93 17.15 -14.96
N ASN A 124 2.32 17.42 -13.70
CA ASN A 124 3.55 18.11 -13.39
C ASN A 124 4.02 17.81 -11.97
N PHE A 125 5.28 18.15 -11.69
CA PHE A 125 5.87 17.94 -10.36
C PHE A 125 5.12 18.65 -9.24
N ALA A 126 4.57 19.86 -9.49
CA ALA A 126 3.82 20.59 -8.48
C ALA A 126 2.54 19.85 -8.05
N ALA A 127 1.88 19.16 -8.99
CA ALA A 127 0.72 18.32 -8.71
C ALA A 127 1.09 17.10 -7.87
N ILE A 128 2.17 16.37 -8.20
CA ILE A 128 2.69 15.25 -7.39
C ILE A 128 3.02 15.74 -5.98
N ARG A 129 3.77 16.84 -5.87
CA ARG A 129 4.18 17.43 -4.60
C ARG A 129 2.98 17.74 -3.70
N ARG A 130 2.03 18.53 -4.20
CA ARG A 130 0.89 19.04 -3.40
C ARG A 130 -0.15 17.96 -3.09
N LYS A 131 -0.37 17.02 -4.00
CA LYS A 131 -1.47 16.02 -3.87
C LYS A 131 -1.02 14.71 -3.24
N ILE A 132 0.27 14.39 -3.27
CA ILE A 132 0.80 13.09 -2.84
C ILE A 132 1.87 13.29 -1.75
N ILE A 133 2.99 13.92 -2.09
CA ILE A 133 4.17 13.95 -1.19
C ILE A 133 3.87 14.70 0.10
N GLU A 134 3.46 15.96 0.01
CA GLU A 134 3.22 16.81 1.18
C GLU A 134 2.13 16.25 2.13
N PRO A 135 0.94 15.82 1.65
CA PRO A 135 -0.05 15.26 2.55
C PRO A 135 0.38 13.93 3.17
N ALA A 136 1.08 13.06 2.43
CA ALA A 136 1.57 11.79 2.94
C ALA A 136 2.64 11.99 4.02
N VAL A 137 3.66 12.81 3.74
CA VAL A 137 4.72 13.14 4.70
C VAL A 137 4.13 13.78 5.96
N LYS A 138 3.19 14.71 5.81
CA LYS A 138 2.51 15.36 6.96
C LYS A 138 1.77 14.34 7.82
N GLU A 139 1.00 13.45 7.22
CA GLU A 139 0.23 12.46 7.98
C GLU A 139 1.15 11.46 8.70
N LEU A 140 2.18 10.94 8.03
CA LEU A 140 3.15 10.02 8.64
C LEU A 140 3.93 10.67 9.79
N THR A 141 4.31 11.94 9.62
CA THR A 141 5.04 12.68 10.66
C THR A 141 4.17 12.97 11.89
N THR A 142 2.88 13.27 11.67
CA THR A 142 1.98 13.69 12.76
C THR A 142 1.32 12.53 13.50
N LYS A 143 1.06 11.41 12.83
CA LYS A 143 0.27 10.30 13.39
C LYS A 143 1.04 9.02 13.61
N ASP A 144 2.14 8.83 12.88
CA ASP A 144 2.82 7.55 12.82
C ASP A 144 4.26 7.60 13.36
N GLY A 145 4.68 8.75 13.88
CA GLY A 145 5.96 8.91 14.55
C GLY A 145 7.18 8.80 13.65
N TRP A 146 7.02 9.05 12.35
CA TRP A 146 8.15 9.17 11.43
C TRP A 146 8.71 10.57 11.44
N MET A 147 10.03 10.69 11.30
CA MET A 147 10.67 11.93 10.89
C MET A 147 11.10 11.75 9.44
N ILE A 148 10.50 12.52 8.54
CA ILE A 148 10.75 12.42 7.10
C ILE A 148 11.15 13.78 6.57
N GLN A 149 12.33 13.85 5.96
CA GLN A 149 12.75 14.97 5.13
C GLN A 149 12.80 14.51 3.68
N TRP A 150 12.46 15.41 2.77
CA TRP A 150 12.53 15.10 1.35
C TRP A 150 12.97 16.31 0.53
N ARG A 151 13.64 16.05 -0.58
CA ARG A 151 14.08 17.08 -1.53
C ARG A 151 14.01 16.58 -2.97
N PRO A 152 13.68 17.46 -3.93
CA PRO A 152 13.78 17.13 -5.34
C PRO A 152 15.25 17.13 -5.79
N VAL A 153 15.63 16.12 -6.57
CA VAL A 153 16.92 16.02 -7.25
C VAL A 153 16.73 16.44 -8.70
N LYS A 154 17.39 17.53 -9.10
CA LYS A 154 17.23 18.12 -10.44
C LYS A 154 18.07 17.39 -11.48
N LYS A 155 17.50 17.25 -12.67
CA LYS A 155 18.19 16.87 -13.91
C LYS A 155 18.04 18.02 -14.90
N GLY A 156 19.01 18.94 -14.89
CA GLY A 156 18.91 20.23 -15.59
C GLY A 156 17.79 21.11 -15.00
N ARG A 157 16.84 21.54 -15.84
CA ARG A 157 15.71 22.39 -15.40
C ARG A 157 14.56 21.61 -14.75
N LYS A 158 14.48 20.29 -14.95
CA LYS A 158 13.39 19.44 -14.44
C LYS A 158 13.81 18.71 -13.17
N VAL A 159 12.83 18.30 -12.37
CA VAL A 159 13.05 17.35 -11.27
C VAL A 159 13.10 15.95 -11.89
N GLY A 160 14.22 15.24 -11.72
CA GLY A 160 14.40 13.89 -12.25
C GLY A 160 14.20 12.80 -11.19
N ALA A 161 14.42 13.13 -9.91
CA ALA A 161 14.30 12.18 -8.82
C ALA A 161 13.88 12.88 -7.52
N LEU A 162 13.53 12.07 -6.52
CA LEU A 162 13.20 12.46 -5.16
C LEU A 162 14.17 11.76 -4.22
N ARG A 163 14.69 12.52 -3.26
CA ARG A 163 15.46 12.01 -2.14
C ARG A 163 14.62 12.14 -0.88
N PHE A 164 14.44 11.03 -0.17
CA PHE A 164 13.86 10.96 1.16
C PHE A 164 14.94 10.52 2.15
N ASP A 165 15.04 11.20 3.28
CA ASP A 165 15.85 10.81 4.41
C ASP A 165 14.90 10.71 5.61
N PHE A 166 14.90 9.56 6.29
CA PHE A 166 13.84 9.24 7.24
C PHE A 166 14.31 8.31 8.36
N LYS A 167 13.65 8.42 9.51
CA LYS A 167 13.84 7.52 10.65
C LYS A 167 12.62 7.55 11.57
N ARG A 168 12.55 6.58 12.47
CA ARG A 168 11.56 6.58 13.57
C ARG A 168 11.90 7.68 14.59
N ASN A 169 10.87 8.26 15.18
CA ASN A 169 11.00 9.14 16.32
C ASN A 169 10.97 8.33 17.61
N ASP A 170 12.16 8.07 18.16
CA ASP A 170 12.37 7.28 19.37
C ASP A 170 11.65 7.86 20.61
N GLN A 171 11.27 9.15 20.58
CA GLN A 171 10.58 9.80 21.71
C GLN A 171 9.10 9.42 21.87
N LEU A 172 8.43 8.92 20.82
CA LEU A 172 7.02 8.49 20.94
C LEU A 172 6.87 7.15 21.68
N ALA A 173 7.95 6.39 21.84
CA ALA A 173 7.95 5.15 22.62
C ALA A 173 7.97 5.38 24.15
N LEU A 174 8.23 6.61 24.61
CA LEU A 174 8.41 6.94 26.04
C LEU A 174 7.12 7.37 26.76
N ALA A 175 5.99 7.43 26.06
CA ALA A 175 4.69 7.69 26.69
C ALA A 175 3.89 6.39 26.80
N LEU A 176 4.26 5.54 27.76
CA LEU A 176 3.43 4.46 28.30
C LEU A 176 3.33 4.63 29.82
#